data_AF-A0A0N1JWK2-F1
#
_entry.id   AF-A0A0N1JWK2-F1
#
_cell.length_a   1.000
_cell.length_b   1.000
_cell.length_c   1.000
_cell.angle_alpha   90.00
_cell.angle_beta   90.00
_cell.angle_gamma   90.00
#
_symmetry.space_group_name_H-M   'P 1'
#
loop_
_entity.id
_entity.type
_entity.pdbx_description
1 polymer ?
#
loop_
_entity_poly.entity_id
_entity_poly.type
_entity_poly.pdbx_seq_one_letter_code
_entity_poly.pdbx_strand_id
1 'polypeptide(L)'
;MNDLLHKLVSAAITGALIALVGYLSVAVRRRRVAREEAAAPAPVEDRSQALLRQAQQLDHSRDELAARGRQAEALAQAREAADLWRELTRLRPGRFHAERREALGRLSELLAAAGQENQAAQVRQEAAGLS
;
A
#
# COMPACT_ATOMS: atom_id res chain seq x y z
N MET A 1 58.65 44.55 5.84
CA MET A 1 57.55 44.38 4.86
C MET A 1 56.87 42.99 4.91
N ASN A 2 57.54 41.93 5.39
CA ASN A 2 57.08 40.54 5.21
C ASN A 2 56.13 40.02 6.32
N ASP A 3 56.19 40.58 7.53
CA ASP A 3 55.36 40.14 8.67
C ASP A 3 53.87 40.51 8.52
N LEU A 4 53.59 41.69 7.96
CA LEU A 4 52.23 42.16 7.70
C LEU A 4 51.56 41.34 6.59
N LEU A 5 52.32 40.97 5.56
CA LEU A 5 51.85 40.12 4.46
C LEU A 5 51.48 38.71 4.96
N HIS A 6 52.32 38.12 5.82
CA HIS A 6 52.04 36.81 6.43
C HIS A 6 50.81 36.83 7.35
N LYS A 7 50.60 37.90 8.13
CA LYS A 7 49.40 38.04 8.98
C LYS A 7 48.11 38.15 8.17
N LEU A 8 48.12 38.90 7.07
CA LEU A 8 46.96 39.03 6.19
C LEU A 8 46.62 37.71 5.48
N VAL A 9 47.63 36.99 5.00
CA VAL A 9 47.45 35.68 4.37
C VAL A 9 46.93 34.65 5.38
N SER A 10 47.46 34.63 6.60
CA SER A 10 46.99 33.72 7.66
C SER A 10 45.54 33.98 8.07
N ALA A 11 45.14 35.26 8.19
CA ALA A 11 43.76 35.63 8.51
C ALA A 11 42.77 35.21 7.40
N ALA A 12 43.16 35.39 6.13
CA ALA A 12 42.35 34.99 4.98
C ALA A 12 42.16 33.47 4.89
N ILE A 13 43.24 32.70 5.10
CA ILE A 13 43.20 31.23 5.13
C ILE A 13 42.33 30.74 6.29
N THR A 14 42.46 31.34 7.47
CA THR A 14 41.66 30.97 8.65
C THR A 14 40.17 31.25 8.42
N GLY A 15 39.83 32.41 7.84
CA GLY A 15 38.44 32.74 7.49
C GLY A 15 37.85 31.77 6.46
N ALA A 16 38.63 31.42 5.42
CA ALA A 16 38.23 30.45 4.40
C ALA A 16 38.01 29.05 4.99
N LEU A 17 38.87 28.61 5.92
CA LEU A 17 38.74 27.32 6.59
C LEU A 17 37.49 27.26 7.48
N ILE A 18 37.19 28.32 8.24
CA ILE A 18 35.98 28.39 9.07
C ILE A 18 34.72 28.35 8.19
N ALA A 19 34.70 29.12 7.10
CA ALA A 19 33.59 29.12 6.15
C ALA A 19 33.40 27.76 5.47
N LEU A 20 34.50 27.10 5.08
CA LEU A 20 34.48 25.78 4.45
C LEU A 20 33.96 24.70 5.42
N VAL A 21 34.43 24.68 6.66
CA VAL A 21 33.96 23.76 7.70
C VAL A 21 32.48 23.98 8.02
N GLY A 22 32.03 25.23 8.08
CA GLY A 22 30.62 25.58 8.24
C GLY A 22 29.77 25.09 7.06
N TYR A 23 30.24 25.32 5.83
CA TYR A 23 29.58 24.88 4.60
C TYR A 23 29.49 23.35 4.51
N LEU A 24 30.60 22.62 4.78
CA LEU A 24 30.60 21.16 4.84
C LEU A 24 29.69 20.63 5.95
N SER A 25 29.64 21.28 7.12
CA SER A 25 28.74 20.89 8.22
C SER A 25 27.26 21.02 7.84
N VAL A 26 26.88 22.10 7.14
CA VAL A 26 25.52 22.29 6.62
C VAL A 26 25.21 21.29 5.49
N ALA A 27 26.14 21.06 4.57
CA ALA A 27 25.96 20.12 3.47
C ALA A 27 25.83 18.66 3.95
N VAL A 28 26.63 18.27 4.95
CA VAL A 28 26.54 16.94 5.59
C VAL A 28 25.25 16.81 6.40
N ARG A 29 24.82 17.86 7.12
CA ARG A 29 23.53 17.86 7.84
C ARG A 29 22.35 17.70 6.89
N ARG A 30 22.34 18.41 5.75
CA ARG A 30 21.32 18.24 4.69
C ARG A 30 21.33 16.83 4.11
N ARG A 31 22.52 16.22 3.93
CA ARG A 31 22.63 14.82 3.49
C ARG A 31 22.20 13.81 4.54
N ARG A 32 22.35 14.10 5.84
CA ARG A 32 21.83 13.27 6.93
C ARG A 32 20.31 13.35 7.02
N VAL A 33 19.72 14.55 6.99
CA VAL A 33 18.26 14.72 6.95
C VAL A 33 17.65 14.07 5.72
N ALA A 34 18.22 14.26 4.52
CA ALA A 34 17.72 13.59 3.31
C ALA A 34 17.92 12.07 3.32
N ARG A 35 18.96 11.55 3.99
CA ARG A 35 19.13 10.10 4.20
C ARG A 35 18.22 9.55 5.28
N GLU A 36 17.90 10.33 6.30
CA GLU A 36 16.95 9.97 7.37
C GLU A 36 15.51 10.03 6.85
N GLU A 37 15.17 10.97 5.96
CA GLU A 37 13.90 11.06 5.23
C GLU A 37 13.79 9.97 4.15
N ALA A 38 14.88 9.64 3.45
CA ALA A 38 14.91 8.51 2.50
C ALA A 38 15.03 7.13 3.18
N ALA A 39 15.44 7.08 4.44
CA ALA A 39 15.45 5.90 5.30
C ALA A 39 14.23 5.83 6.22
N ALA A 40 13.32 6.82 6.15
CA ALA A 40 11.97 6.61 6.64
C ALA A 40 11.42 5.47 5.79
N PRO A 41 10.95 4.36 6.42
CA PRO A 41 10.26 3.34 5.66
C PRO A 41 9.16 4.05 4.86
N ALA A 42 9.08 3.80 3.55
CA ALA A 42 7.93 4.20 2.73
C ALA A 42 6.68 4.01 3.59
N PRO A 43 5.77 5.00 3.70
CA PRO A 43 4.69 4.98 4.67
C PRO A 43 4.10 3.60 4.59
N VAL A 44 4.31 2.80 5.65
CA VAL A 44 4.09 1.35 5.61
C VAL A 44 2.66 1.24 5.20
N GLU A 45 2.43 0.97 3.91
CA GLU A 45 1.10 1.08 3.38
C GLU A 45 0.38 -0.02 4.11
N ASP A 46 -0.50 0.40 5.03
CA ASP A 46 -1.06 -0.49 6.04
C ASP A 46 -1.53 -1.70 5.25
N ARG A 47 -1.01 -2.89 5.53
CA ARG A 47 -1.30 -4.09 4.72
C ARG A 47 -2.80 -4.21 4.46
N SER A 48 -3.61 -3.77 5.42
CA SER A 48 -5.07 -3.61 5.31
C SER A 48 -5.50 -2.68 4.16
N GLN A 49 -4.90 -1.50 4.00
CA GLN A 49 -5.15 -0.58 2.89
C GLN A 49 -4.73 -1.17 1.53
N ALA A 50 -3.56 -1.83 1.45
CA ALA A 50 -3.13 -2.46 0.21
C ALA A 50 -4.10 -3.57 -0.23
N LEU A 51 -4.50 -4.45 0.70
CA LEU A 51 -5.48 -5.50 0.44
C LEU A 51 -6.87 -4.92 0.11
N LEU A 52 -7.28 -3.83 0.78
CA LEU A 52 -8.54 -3.14 0.50
C LEU A 52 -8.59 -2.64 -0.95
N ARG A 53 -7.54 -1.93 -1.38
CA ARG A 53 -7.44 -1.43 -2.77
C ARG A 53 -7.49 -2.59 -3.77
N GLN A 54 -6.79 -3.68 -3.48
CA GLN A 54 -6.77 -4.85 -4.36
C GLN A 54 -8.15 -5.54 -4.42
N ALA A 55 -8.83 -5.74 -3.29
CA ALA A 55 -10.16 -6.33 -3.25
C ALA A 55 -11.18 -5.51 -4.05
N GLN A 56 -11.17 -4.19 -3.89
CA GLN A 56 -12.03 -3.28 -4.65
C GLN A 56 -11.76 -3.32 -6.16
N GLN A 57 -10.49 -3.44 -6.56
CA GLN A 57 -10.13 -3.59 -7.97
C GLN A 57 -10.66 -4.90 -8.55
N LEU A 58 -10.54 -6.01 -7.81
CA LEU A 58 -11.06 -7.32 -8.24
C LEU A 58 -12.59 -7.29 -8.35
N ASP A 59 -13.29 -6.67 -7.40
CA ASP A 59 -14.74 -6.53 -7.44
C ASP A 59 -15.20 -5.73 -8.67
N HIS A 60 -14.54 -4.61 -8.94
CA HIS A 60 -14.81 -3.81 -10.13
C HIS A 60 -14.56 -4.61 -11.41
N SER A 61 -13.40 -5.28 -11.52
CA SER A 61 -13.06 -6.09 -12.69
C SER A 61 -14.04 -7.24 -12.90
N ARG A 62 -14.46 -7.90 -11.81
CA ARG A 62 -15.48 -8.95 -11.84
C ARG A 62 -16.80 -8.44 -12.43
N ASP A 63 -17.27 -7.27 -12.00
CA ASP A 63 -18.52 -6.69 -12.50
C ASP A 63 -18.41 -6.33 -13.98
N GLU A 64 -17.28 -5.77 -14.42
CA GLU A 64 -17.03 -5.50 -15.84
C GLU A 64 -17.01 -6.78 -16.70
N LEU A 65 -16.34 -7.83 -16.20
CA LEU A 65 -16.26 -9.13 -16.89
C LEU A 65 -17.64 -9.79 -17.00
N ALA A 66 -18.42 -9.77 -15.92
CA ALA A 66 -19.78 -10.30 -15.89
C ALA A 66 -20.69 -9.54 -16.87
N ALA A 67 -20.60 -8.20 -16.90
CA ALA A 67 -21.35 -7.35 -17.83
C ALA A 67 -21.00 -7.63 -19.31
N ARG A 68 -19.76 -8.06 -19.59
CA ARG A 68 -19.31 -8.49 -20.93
C ARG A 68 -19.61 -9.97 -21.23
N GLY A 69 -20.32 -10.67 -20.35
CA GLY A 69 -20.65 -12.10 -20.50
C GLY A 69 -19.49 -13.06 -20.24
N ARG A 70 -18.35 -12.58 -19.73
CA ARG A 70 -17.15 -13.39 -19.43
C ARG A 70 -17.27 -14.05 -18.04
N GLN A 71 -18.30 -14.87 -17.86
CA GLN A 71 -18.71 -15.42 -16.55
C GLN A 71 -17.61 -16.23 -15.85
N ALA A 72 -16.83 -17.03 -16.59
CA ALA A 72 -15.76 -17.83 -16.00
C ALA A 72 -14.63 -16.97 -15.40
N GLU A 73 -14.29 -15.85 -16.04
CA GLU A 73 -13.27 -14.93 -15.56
C GLU A 73 -13.80 -14.07 -14.41
N ALA A 74 -15.05 -13.63 -14.51
CA ALA A 74 -15.74 -12.98 -13.39
C ALA A 74 -15.76 -13.87 -12.14
N LEU A 75 -16.01 -15.17 -12.31
CA LEU A 75 -15.96 -16.15 -11.22
C LEU A 75 -14.55 -16.28 -10.62
N ALA A 76 -13.50 -16.27 -11.42
CA ALA A 76 -12.12 -16.28 -10.91
C ALA A 76 -11.83 -15.03 -10.06
N GLN A 77 -12.18 -13.84 -10.56
CA GLN A 77 -11.99 -12.58 -9.83
C GLN A 77 -12.83 -12.52 -8.54
N ALA A 78 -14.06 -13.05 -8.55
CA ALA A 78 -14.90 -13.14 -7.35
C ALA A 78 -14.30 -14.02 -6.25
N ARG A 79 -13.65 -15.15 -6.63
CA ARG A 79 -12.98 -16.04 -5.68
C ARG A 79 -11.81 -15.31 -5.00
N GLU A 80 -10.96 -14.65 -5.78
CA GLU A 80 -9.84 -13.88 -5.25
C GLU A 80 -10.32 -12.72 -4.35
N ALA A 81 -11.34 -11.97 -4.77
CA ALA A 81 -11.92 -10.90 -3.96
C ALA A 81 -12.43 -11.42 -2.61
N ALA A 82 -13.18 -12.54 -2.60
CA ALA A 82 -13.69 -13.14 -1.36
C ALA A 82 -12.57 -13.55 -0.40
N ASP A 83 -11.46 -14.08 -0.93
CA ASP A 83 -10.28 -14.44 -0.13
C ASP A 83 -9.60 -13.20 0.49
N LEU A 84 -9.49 -12.10 -0.26
CA LEU A 84 -8.95 -10.83 0.26
C LEU A 84 -9.85 -10.22 1.33
N TRP A 85 -11.17 -10.20 1.12
CA TRP A 85 -12.12 -9.71 2.13
C TRP A 85 -12.10 -10.56 3.41
N ARG A 86 -11.87 -11.87 3.28
CA ARG A 86 -11.62 -12.75 4.44
C ARG A 86 -10.33 -12.38 5.17
N GLU A 87 -9.23 -12.11 4.46
CA GLU A 87 -7.98 -11.67 5.08
C GLU A 87 -8.14 -10.30 5.77
N LEU A 88 -8.83 -9.35 5.14
CA LEU A 88 -9.13 -8.03 5.71
C LEU A 88 -9.92 -8.14 7.02
N THR A 89 -10.93 -9.01 7.06
CA THR A 89 -11.72 -9.25 8.29
C THR A 89 -10.84 -9.82 9.42
N ARG A 90 -9.81 -10.63 9.09
CA ARG A 90 -8.86 -11.15 10.08
C ARG A 90 -7.87 -10.10 10.56
N LEU A 91 -7.38 -9.25 9.66
CA LEU A 91 -6.45 -8.16 10.00
C LEU A 91 -7.11 -7.05 10.80
N ARG A 92 -8.41 -6.81 10.56
CA ARG A 92 -9.22 -5.80 11.26
C ARG A 92 -10.52 -6.44 11.78
N PRO A 93 -10.46 -7.19 12.89
CA PRO A 93 -11.65 -7.80 13.49
C PRO A 93 -12.76 -6.77 13.74
N GLY A 94 -14.00 -7.08 13.36
CA GLY A 94 -15.15 -6.17 13.47
C GLY A 94 -15.27 -5.12 12.36
N ARG A 95 -14.38 -5.13 11.36
CA ARG A 95 -14.50 -4.34 10.12
C ARG A 95 -14.73 -5.27 8.93
N PHE A 96 -15.22 -4.70 7.83
CA PHE A 96 -15.33 -5.35 6.52
C PHE A 96 -16.28 -6.56 6.41
N HIS A 97 -17.08 -6.86 7.44
CA HIS A 97 -18.04 -7.96 7.40
C HIS A 97 -19.14 -7.76 6.36
N ALA A 98 -19.59 -6.51 6.15
CA ALA A 98 -20.61 -6.20 5.16
C ALA A 98 -20.09 -6.38 3.73
N GLU A 99 -18.90 -5.84 3.47
CA GLU A 99 -18.19 -5.93 2.19
C GLU A 99 -17.84 -7.38 1.86
N ARG A 100 -17.37 -8.15 2.85
CA ARG A 100 -17.16 -9.60 2.67
C ARG A 100 -18.46 -10.33 2.35
N ARG A 101 -19.56 -10.00 3.02
CA ARG A 101 -20.87 -10.62 2.76
C ARG A 101 -21.35 -10.32 1.33
N GLU A 102 -21.15 -9.10 0.86
CA GLU A 102 -21.45 -8.71 -0.53
C GLU A 102 -20.61 -9.51 -1.53
N ALA A 103 -19.29 -9.57 -1.34
CA ALA A 103 -18.39 -10.34 -2.20
C ALA A 103 -18.78 -11.82 -2.27
N LEU A 104 -19.13 -12.43 -1.13
CA LEU A 104 -19.63 -13.81 -1.08
C LEU A 104 -20.98 -13.97 -1.80
N GLY A 105 -21.90 -13.01 -1.67
CA GLY A 105 -23.17 -13.02 -2.39
C GLY A 105 -22.96 -13.09 -3.90
N ARG A 106 -22.08 -12.22 -4.42
CA ARG A 106 -21.74 -12.16 -5.84
C ARG A 106 -20.99 -13.40 -6.33
N LEU A 107 -20.09 -13.94 -5.51
CA LEU A 107 -19.46 -15.23 -5.79
C LEU A 107 -20.50 -16.35 -5.89
N SER A 108 -21.49 -16.38 -4.99
CA SER A 108 -22.54 -17.41 -5.01
C SER A 108 -23.42 -17.32 -6.25
N GLU A 109 -23.74 -16.12 -6.72
CA GLU A 109 -24.51 -15.89 -7.96
C GLU A 109 -23.74 -16.41 -9.18
N LEU A 110 -22.44 -16.10 -9.26
CA LEU A 110 -21.58 -16.56 -10.36
C LEU A 110 -21.38 -18.09 -10.33
N LEU A 111 -21.29 -18.70 -9.16
CA LEU A 111 -21.24 -20.16 -9.00
C LEU A 111 -22.53 -20.82 -9.47
N ALA A 112 -23.69 -20.26 -9.10
CA ALA A 112 -24.99 -20.75 -9.55
C ALA A 112 -25.14 -20.64 -11.07
N ALA A 113 -24.73 -19.51 -11.65
CA ALA A 113 -24.71 -19.31 -13.10
C ALA A 113 -23.79 -20.30 -13.83
N ALA A 114 -22.71 -20.76 -13.18
CA ALA A 114 -21.81 -21.80 -13.69
C ALA A 114 -22.31 -23.24 -13.42
N GLY A 115 -23.52 -23.41 -12.88
CA GLY A 115 -24.08 -24.73 -12.55
C GLY A 115 -23.49 -25.37 -11.29
N GLN A 116 -22.73 -24.64 -10.48
CA GLN A 116 -22.06 -25.12 -9.28
C GLN A 116 -22.90 -24.86 -8.02
N GLU A 117 -24.17 -25.27 -8.02
CA GLU A 117 -25.16 -24.92 -6.99
C GLU A 117 -24.75 -25.36 -5.57
N ASN A 118 -24.11 -26.52 -5.44
CA ASN A 118 -23.59 -26.99 -4.14
C ASN A 118 -22.54 -26.02 -3.55
N GLN A 119 -21.65 -25.48 -4.39
CA GLN A 119 -20.66 -24.49 -3.95
C GLN A 119 -21.33 -23.15 -3.65
N ALA A 120 -22.30 -22.73 -4.46
CA ALA A 120 -23.07 -21.51 -4.23
C ALA A 120 -23.80 -21.55 -2.88
N ALA A 121 -24.42 -22.68 -2.52
CA ALA A 121 -25.09 -22.87 -1.24
C ALA A 121 -24.12 -22.79 -0.05
N GLN A 122 -22.92 -23.38 -0.16
CA GLN A 122 -21.88 -23.28 0.86
C GLN A 122 -21.43 -21.82 1.07
N VAL A 123 -21.21 -21.08 -0.02
CA VAL A 123 -20.83 -19.66 0.05
C VAL A 123 -21.94 -18.81 0.68
N ARG A 124 -23.21 -19.06 0.35
CA ARG A 124 -24.35 -18.40 1.00
C ARG A 124 -24.42 -18.68 2.50
N GLN A 125 -24.15 -19.92 2.90
CA GLN A 125 -24.10 -20.29 4.32
C GLN A 125 -22.94 -19.58 5.04
N GLU A 126 -21.77 -19.49 4.42
CA GLU A 126 -20.64 -18.71 4.96
C GLU A 126 -21.01 -17.24 5.15
N ALA A 127 -21.65 -16.63 4.14
CA ALA A 127 -22.11 -15.24 4.18
C ALA A 127 -23.14 -15.00 5.31
N ALA A 128 -24.06 -15.94 5.53
CA ALA A 128 -25.04 -15.89 6.61
C ALA A 128 -24.42 -16.02 8.01
N GLY A 129 -23.26 -16.67 8.11
CA GLY A 129 -22.48 -16.77 9.36
C GLY A 129 -21.72 -15.48 9.72
N LEU A 130 -21.67 -14.49 8.83
CA LEU A 130 -21.10 -13.18 9.11
C LEU A 130 -22.17 -12.31 9.80
N SER A 131 -22.11 -12.20 11.12
CA SER A 131 -22.89 -11.25 11.92
C SER A 131 -22.44 -9.82 11.65
#